data_AF-X0XJQ1-F1
#
_entry.id   AF-X0XJQ1-F1
#
_cell.length_a   1.000
_cell.length_b   1.000
_cell.length_c   1.000
_cell.angle_alpha   90.00
_cell.angle_beta   90.00
_cell.angle_gamma   90.00
#
_symmetry.space_group_name_H-M   'P 1'
#
loop_
_entity.id
_entity.type
_entity.pdbx_description
1 polymer ?
#
loop_
_entity_poly.entity_id
_entity_poly.type
_entity_poly.pdbx_seq_one_letter_code
_entity_poly.pdbx_strand_id
1 'polypeptide(L)'
;DATPEDIAKFFGKLGRPDEAIGYELTLPEIKGGWDDSMVQGFKEHSHALGLTPAQVQGVLNFYGPAVNQRIEGMDRDHHTEQVAATQALKEKYGAAYPQKLAVAEAAVKNYADEALMTRLTDSGLLNDAAFIEMFASIGEFLQEDGYISGYVEGATTPEMAKDELAKITSDAKSAYWNVNDPNHDEMVAKVQKLNQMIHPELAKR
;
A
#
# COMPACT_ATOMS: atom_id res chain seq x y z
N ASP A 1 -31.62 -47.06 -17.08
CA ASP A 1 -31.32 -45.92 -16.19
C ASP A 1 -31.57 -46.31 -14.74
N ALA A 2 -30.68 -45.91 -13.84
CA ALA A 2 -30.86 -46.09 -12.39
C ALA A 2 -31.79 -44.99 -11.86
N THR A 3 -32.67 -45.32 -10.91
CA THR A 3 -33.55 -44.33 -10.29
C THR A 3 -32.75 -43.42 -9.33
N PRO A 4 -33.25 -42.22 -8.99
CA PRO A 4 -32.62 -41.37 -7.97
C PRO A 4 -32.43 -42.08 -6.63
N GLU A 5 -33.36 -42.98 -6.28
CA GLU A 5 -33.28 -43.78 -5.05
C GLU A 5 -32.17 -44.83 -5.11
N ASP A 6 -31.95 -45.46 -6.28
CA ASP A 6 -30.85 -46.41 -6.50
C ASP A 6 -29.48 -45.71 -6.42
N ILE A 7 -29.38 -44.50 -6.97
CA ILE A 7 -28.18 -43.66 -6.91
C ILE A 7 -27.89 -43.24 -5.46
N ALA A 8 -28.92 -42.83 -4.72
CA ALA A 8 -28.76 -42.45 -3.31
C ALA A 8 -28.29 -43.64 -2.45
N LYS A 9 -28.86 -44.84 -2.65
CA LYS A 9 -28.43 -46.07 -1.97
C LYS A 9 -26.99 -46.43 -2.33
N PHE A 10 -26.60 -46.25 -3.59
CA PHE A 10 -25.22 -46.48 -4.03
C PHE A 10 -24.23 -45.55 -3.31
N PHE A 11 -24.50 -44.25 -3.29
CA PHE A 11 -23.64 -43.28 -2.59
C PHE A 11 -23.61 -43.51 -1.07
N GLY A 12 -24.74 -43.87 -0.46
CA GLY A 12 -24.77 -44.27 0.95
C GLY A 12 -23.86 -45.47 1.24
N LYS A 13 -23.84 -46.49 0.37
CA LYS A 13 -22.90 -47.63 0.50
C LYS A 13 -21.43 -47.22 0.36
N LEU A 14 -21.13 -46.14 -0.36
CA LEU A 14 -19.78 -45.60 -0.48
C LEU A 14 -19.39 -44.75 0.75
N GLY A 15 -20.32 -44.46 1.65
CA GLY A 15 -20.08 -43.69 2.86
C GLY A 15 -20.31 -42.18 2.71
N ARG A 16 -21.07 -41.74 1.69
CA ARG A 16 -21.60 -40.38 1.65
C ARG A 16 -22.62 -40.20 2.80
N PRO A 17 -22.63 -39.06 3.53
CA PRO A 17 -23.69 -38.74 4.47
C PRO A 17 -25.09 -38.66 3.83
N ASP A 18 -26.13 -38.82 4.65
CA ASP A 18 -27.52 -38.71 4.20
C ASP A 18 -27.86 -37.29 3.74
N GLU A 19 -27.29 -36.28 4.40
CA GLU A 19 -27.46 -34.86 4.08
C GLU A 19 -26.11 -34.13 4.04
N ALA A 20 -26.03 -33.02 3.28
CA ALA A 20 -24.83 -32.21 3.16
C ALA A 20 -24.33 -31.65 4.50
N ILE A 21 -25.23 -31.38 5.45
CA ILE A 21 -24.86 -30.91 6.79
C ILE A 21 -24.06 -31.96 7.59
N GLY A 22 -24.20 -33.24 7.23
CA GLY A 22 -23.48 -34.35 7.86
C GLY A 22 -21.99 -34.44 7.52
N TYR A 23 -21.45 -33.53 6.69
CA TYR A 23 -20.01 -33.38 6.55
C TYR A 23 -19.42 -32.61 7.74
N GLU A 24 -18.86 -33.36 8.68
CA GLU A 24 -18.00 -32.86 9.76
C GLU A 24 -16.60 -32.63 9.20
N LEU A 25 -16.33 -31.39 8.76
CA LEU A 25 -15.08 -31.01 8.11
C LEU A 25 -14.20 -30.20 9.07
N THR A 26 -12.92 -30.52 9.11
CA THR A 26 -11.90 -29.68 9.73
C THR A 26 -11.37 -28.72 8.68
N LEU A 27 -11.72 -27.44 8.80
CA LEU A 27 -11.26 -26.42 7.87
C LEU A 27 -9.78 -26.10 8.15
N PRO A 28 -8.87 -26.25 7.17
CA PRO A 28 -7.49 -25.80 7.35
C PRO A 28 -7.45 -24.27 7.45
N GLU A 29 -6.47 -23.73 8.17
CA GLU A 29 -6.34 -22.28 8.30
C GLU A 29 -6.01 -21.62 6.95
N ILE A 30 -6.77 -20.58 6.60
CA ILE A 30 -6.48 -19.73 5.44
C ILE A 30 -6.43 -18.26 5.83
N LYS A 31 -5.54 -17.49 5.19
CA LYS A 31 -5.45 -16.04 5.38
C LYS A 31 -6.76 -15.39 4.92
N GLY A 32 -7.41 -14.64 5.82
CA GLY A 32 -8.73 -14.05 5.60
C GLY A 32 -9.91 -14.90 6.08
N GLY A 33 -9.67 -16.14 6.50
CA GLY A 33 -10.70 -17.05 6.98
C GLY A 33 -11.56 -17.63 5.84
N TRP A 34 -12.39 -18.61 6.19
CA TRP A 34 -13.35 -19.21 5.27
C TRP A 34 -14.64 -18.41 5.25
N ASP A 35 -15.25 -18.29 4.07
CA ASP A 35 -16.62 -17.82 3.95
C ASP A 35 -17.59 -18.97 4.22
N ASP A 36 -18.47 -18.81 5.22
CA ASP A 36 -19.40 -19.85 5.65
C ASP A 36 -20.37 -20.27 4.53
N SER A 37 -20.79 -19.33 3.68
CA SER A 37 -21.68 -19.62 2.55
C SER A 37 -20.99 -20.45 1.48
N MET A 38 -19.69 -20.20 1.25
CA MET A 38 -18.85 -20.98 0.37
C MET A 38 -18.64 -22.40 0.91
N VAL A 39 -18.36 -22.54 2.21
CA VAL A 39 -18.20 -23.86 2.86
C VAL A 39 -19.51 -24.65 2.78
N GLN A 40 -20.66 -24.01 3.01
CA GLN A 40 -21.97 -24.64 2.88
C GLN A 40 -22.25 -25.09 1.44
N GLY A 41 -22.03 -24.22 0.45
CA GLY A 41 -22.20 -24.57 -0.97
C GLY A 41 -21.28 -25.71 -1.42
N PHE A 42 -20.06 -25.78 -0.86
CA PHE A 42 -19.13 -26.87 -1.11
C PHE A 42 -19.62 -28.22 -0.53
N LYS A 43 -20.19 -28.21 0.68
CA LYS A 43 -20.83 -29.40 1.27
C LYS A 43 -22.00 -29.89 0.41
N GLU A 44 -22.85 -28.99 -0.06
CA GLU A 44 -23.99 -29.30 -0.92
C GLU A 44 -23.56 -29.92 -2.26
N HIS A 45 -22.55 -29.33 -2.92
CA HIS A 45 -21.99 -29.90 -4.15
C HIS A 45 -21.33 -31.26 -3.92
N SER A 46 -20.59 -31.41 -2.82
CA SER A 46 -19.96 -32.69 -2.47
C SER A 46 -20.98 -33.79 -2.26
N HIS A 47 -22.11 -33.47 -1.61
CA HIS A 47 -23.22 -34.40 -1.40
C HIS A 47 -23.87 -34.81 -2.72
N ALA A 48 -24.15 -33.84 -3.58
CA ALA A 48 -24.71 -34.08 -4.91
C ALA A 48 -23.80 -34.97 -5.77
N LEU A 49 -22.48 -34.80 -5.64
CA LEU A 49 -21.46 -35.59 -6.35
C LEU A 49 -21.18 -36.97 -5.73
N GLY A 50 -21.82 -37.33 -4.61
CA GLY A 50 -21.61 -38.66 -4.04
C GLY A 50 -20.36 -38.80 -3.17
N LEU A 51 -19.68 -37.70 -2.82
CA LEU A 51 -18.35 -37.76 -2.21
C LEU A 51 -18.40 -38.25 -0.77
N THR A 52 -17.41 -39.03 -0.37
CA THR A 52 -17.26 -39.48 1.03
C THR A 52 -16.63 -38.38 1.88
N PRO A 53 -16.84 -38.35 3.21
CA PRO A 53 -16.24 -37.34 4.08
C PRO A 53 -14.70 -37.28 3.96
N ALA A 54 -14.05 -38.43 3.79
CA ALA A 54 -12.60 -38.50 3.58
C ALA A 54 -12.15 -37.82 2.27
N GLN A 55 -12.92 -37.98 1.19
CA GLN A 55 -12.65 -37.32 -0.09
C GLN A 55 -12.81 -35.80 0.03
N VAL A 56 -13.91 -35.36 0.67
CA VAL A 56 -14.20 -33.93 0.89
C VAL A 56 -13.12 -33.29 1.75
N GLN A 57 -12.72 -33.94 2.85
CA GLN A 57 -11.62 -33.47 3.70
C GLN A 57 -10.29 -33.42 2.95
N GLY A 58 -10.01 -34.42 2.09
CA GLY A 58 -8.80 -34.43 1.27
C GLY A 58 -8.73 -33.24 0.30
N VAL A 59 -9.86 -32.88 -0.31
CA VAL A 59 -9.94 -31.68 -1.18
C VAL A 59 -9.66 -30.41 -0.39
N LEU A 60 -10.25 -30.25 0.80
CA LEU A 60 -10.00 -29.08 1.65
C LEU A 60 -8.53 -28.99 2.09
N ASN A 61 -7.95 -30.11 2.52
CA ASN A 61 -6.55 -30.18 2.94
C ASN A 61 -5.57 -29.81 1.82
N PHE A 62 -5.93 -30.07 0.57
CA PHE A 62 -5.15 -29.62 -0.59
C PHE A 62 -5.41 -28.14 -0.91
N TYR A 63 -6.68 -27.73 -0.93
CA TYR A 63 -7.07 -26.40 -1.39
C TYR A 63 -6.66 -25.28 -0.41
N GLY A 64 -6.79 -25.48 0.91
CA GLY A 64 -6.45 -24.47 1.91
C GLY A 64 -5.00 -23.96 1.79
N PRO A 65 -3.99 -24.84 1.82
CA PRO A 65 -2.59 -24.44 1.60
C PRO A 65 -2.35 -23.79 0.23
N ALA A 66 -3.02 -24.26 -0.83
CA ALA A 66 -2.90 -23.67 -2.16
C ALA A 66 -3.46 -22.23 -2.21
N VAL A 67 -4.54 -21.95 -1.47
CA VAL A 67 -5.07 -20.58 -1.30
C VAL A 67 -4.05 -19.70 -0.59
N ASN A 68 -3.46 -20.16 0.52
CA ASN A 68 -2.43 -19.39 1.22
C ASN A 68 -1.23 -19.11 0.34
N GLN A 69 -0.72 -20.11 -0.37
CA GLN A 69 0.40 -19.95 -1.31
C GLN A 69 0.08 -18.93 -2.41
N ARG A 70 -1.17 -18.91 -2.90
CA ARG A 70 -1.61 -17.93 -3.89
C ARG A 70 -1.66 -16.52 -3.31
N ILE A 71 -2.20 -16.35 -2.11
CA ILE A 71 -2.25 -15.04 -1.44
C ILE A 71 -0.82 -14.54 -1.19
N GLU A 72 0.07 -15.39 -0.68
CA GLU A 72 1.49 -15.05 -0.53
C GLU A 72 2.17 -14.71 -1.87
N GLY A 73 1.79 -15.39 -2.96
CA GLY A 73 2.23 -15.07 -4.31
C GLY A 73 1.83 -13.67 -4.73
N MET A 74 0.55 -13.32 -4.57
CA MET A 74 0.04 -11.98 -4.84
C MET A 74 0.75 -10.92 -4.00
N ASP A 75 0.96 -11.17 -2.70
CA ASP A 75 1.68 -10.23 -1.83
C ASP A 75 3.13 -9.98 -2.32
N ARG A 76 3.82 -11.04 -2.79
CA ARG A 76 5.16 -10.93 -3.38
C ARG A 76 5.16 -10.18 -4.72
N ASP A 77 4.19 -10.46 -5.58
CA ASP A 77 4.05 -9.81 -6.88
C ASP A 77 3.77 -8.31 -6.68
N HIS A 78 2.84 -7.96 -5.78
CA HIS A 78 2.58 -6.57 -5.40
C HIS A 78 3.82 -5.88 -4.84
N HIS A 79 4.58 -6.53 -3.96
CA HIS A 79 5.82 -5.94 -3.45
C HIS A 79 6.84 -5.70 -4.57
N THR A 80 6.96 -6.65 -5.50
CA THR A 80 7.88 -6.54 -6.65
C THR A 80 7.46 -5.39 -7.58
N GLU A 81 6.17 -5.26 -7.86
CA GLU A 81 5.60 -4.15 -8.64
C GLU A 81 5.83 -2.81 -7.95
N GLN A 82 5.65 -2.71 -6.63
CA GLN A 82 5.91 -1.47 -5.87
C GLN A 82 7.38 -1.05 -5.91
N VAL A 83 8.29 -2.01 -5.77
CA VAL A 83 9.73 -1.74 -5.86
C VAL A 83 10.10 -1.27 -7.27
N ALA A 84 9.56 -1.93 -8.30
CA ALA A 84 9.78 -1.54 -9.70
C ALA A 84 9.22 -0.14 -10.00
N ALA A 85 7.99 0.15 -9.54
CA ALA A 85 7.36 1.47 -9.66
C ALA A 85 8.20 2.56 -8.97
N THR A 86 8.61 2.32 -7.73
CA THR A 86 9.47 3.24 -6.98
C THR A 86 10.80 3.49 -7.70
N GLN A 87 11.42 2.44 -8.24
CA GLN A 87 12.67 2.56 -8.97
C GLN A 87 12.50 3.37 -10.26
N ALA A 88 11.46 3.08 -11.06
CA ALA A 88 11.17 3.80 -12.29
C ALA A 88 10.93 5.30 -12.04
N LEU A 89 10.18 5.64 -10.99
CA LEU A 89 9.95 7.04 -10.61
C LEU A 89 11.23 7.73 -10.12
N LYS A 90 12.09 7.03 -9.36
CA LYS A 90 13.40 7.55 -8.94
C LYS A 90 14.34 7.76 -10.13
N GLU A 91 14.33 6.86 -11.11
CA GLU A 91 15.11 7.03 -12.35
C GLU A 91 14.61 8.23 -13.17
N LYS A 92 13.29 8.41 -13.24
CA LYS A 92 12.65 9.53 -13.98
C LYS A 92 12.88 10.89 -13.32
N TYR A 93 12.65 10.99 -12.01
CA TYR A 93 12.65 12.28 -11.30
C TYR A 93 13.94 12.57 -10.53
N GLY A 94 14.80 11.57 -10.33
CA GLY A 94 16.08 11.74 -9.63
C GLY A 94 15.91 12.39 -8.26
N ALA A 95 16.65 13.47 -8.02
CA ALA A 95 16.59 14.23 -6.77
C ALA A 95 15.23 14.88 -6.49
N ALA A 96 14.40 15.09 -7.51
CA ALA A 96 13.06 15.67 -7.36
C ALA A 96 12.00 14.64 -6.94
N TYR A 97 12.33 13.33 -6.93
CA TYR A 97 11.38 12.26 -6.61
C TYR A 97 10.60 12.49 -5.29
N PRO A 98 11.24 12.85 -4.15
CA PRO A 98 10.51 13.09 -2.91
C PRO A 98 9.51 14.25 -3.01
N GLN A 99 9.84 15.29 -3.78
CA GLN A 99 8.95 16.42 -4.00
C GLN A 99 7.75 16.00 -4.87
N LYS A 100 7.97 15.25 -5.95
CA LYS A 100 6.91 14.75 -6.82
C LYS A 100 5.92 13.86 -6.08
N LEU A 101 6.44 12.95 -5.24
CA LEU A 101 5.62 12.08 -4.41
C LEU A 101 4.76 12.90 -3.44
N ALA A 102 5.36 13.88 -2.75
CA ALA A 102 4.60 14.69 -1.80
C ALA A 102 3.55 15.59 -2.46
N VAL A 103 3.82 16.10 -3.66
CA VAL A 103 2.83 16.84 -4.46
C VAL A 103 1.68 15.94 -4.89
N ALA A 104 1.96 14.69 -5.30
CA ALA A 104 0.93 13.71 -5.59
C ALA A 104 0.07 13.40 -4.36
N GLU A 105 0.69 13.16 -3.20
CA GLU A 105 -0.03 12.92 -1.95
C GLU A 105 -0.90 14.11 -1.53
N ALA A 106 -0.38 15.34 -1.66
CA ALA A 106 -1.14 16.55 -1.35
C ALA A 106 -2.36 16.71 -2.28
N ALA A 107 -2.19 16.41 -3.57
CA ALA A 107 -3.29 16.43 -4.53
C ALA A 107 -4.37 15.41 -4.17
N VAL A 108 -4.01 14.17 -3.83
CA VAL A 108 -4.98 13.14 -3.42
C VAL A 108 -5.71 13.57 -2.15
N LYS A 109 -4.98 13.99 -1.11
CA LYS A 109 -5.55 14.39 0.20
C LYS A 109 -6.50 15.59 0.11
N ASN A 110 -6.34 16.45 -0.90
CA ASN A 110 -7.23 17.60 -1.09
C ASN A 110 -8.62 17.21 -1.61
N TYR A 111 -8.75 16.06 -2.28
CA TYR A 111 -10.01 15.62 -2.89
C TYR A 111 -10.56 14.31 -2.34
N ALA A 112 -9.73 13.51 -1.66
CA ALA A 112 -10.14 12.27 -1.04
C ALA A 112 -10.52 12.49 0.43
N ASP A 113 -11.75 12.11 0.78
CA ASP A 113 -12.15 11.96 2.17
C ASP A 113 -11.45 10.77 2.83
N GLU A 114 -11.56 10.65 4.15
CA GLU A 114 -10.90 9.58 4.92
C GLU A 114 -11.30 8.19 4.41
N ALA A 115 -12.57 8.00 4.05
CA ALA A 115 -13.08 6.73 3.54
C ALA A 115 -12.46 6.37 2.18
N LEU A 116 -12.33 7.33 1.26
CA LEU A 116 -11.68 7.12 -0.02
C LEU A 116 -10.18 6.91 0.15
N MET A 117 -9.52 7.65 1.06
CA MET A 117 -8.10 7.47 1.37
C MET A 117 -7.79 6.07 1.89
N THR A 118 -8.62 5.52 2.79
CA THR A 118 -8.49 4.13 3.25
C THR A 118 -8.63 3.17 2.08
N ARG A 119 -9.64 3.35 1.23
CA ARG A 119 -9.85 2.46 0.06
C ARG A 119 -8.69 2.51 -0.93
N LEU A 120 -8.13 3.70 -1.19
CA LEU A 120 -6.98 3.87 -2.07
C LEU A 120 -5.73 3.21 -1.48
N THR A 121 -5.53 3.32 -0.17
CA THR A 121 -4.43 2.67 0.55
C THR A 121 -4.56 1.16 0.50
N ASP A 122 -5.74 0.62 0.84
CA ASP A 122 -6.02 -0.82 0.86
C ASP A 122 -5.94 -1.45 -0.53
N SER A 123 -6.29 -0.69 -1.58
CA SER A 123 -6.17 -1.13 -2.97
C SER A 123 -4.73 -1.17 -3.48
N GLY A 124 -3.78 -0.56 -2.76
CA GLY A 124 -2.40 -0.40 -3.20
C GLY A 124 -2.19 0.65 -4.29
N LEU A 125 -3.25 1.33 -4.76
CA LEU A 125 -3.20 2.27 -5.88
C LEU A 125 -2.31 3.50 -5.58
N LEU A 126 -2.19 3.90 -4.31
CA LEU A 126 -1.26 4.97 -3.90
C LEU A 126 0.22 4.64 -4.15
N ASN A 127 0.55 3.37 -4.37
CA ASN A 127 1.91 2.92 -4.67
C ASN A 127 2.12 2.60 -6.17
N ASP A 128 1.09 2.77 -7.01
CA ASP A 128 1.18 2.55 -8.45
C ASP A 128 1.89 3.73 -9.15
N ALA A 129 2.82 3.43 -10.06
CA ALA A 129 3.61 4.46 -10.73
C ALA A 129 2.74 5.40 -11.58
N ALA A 130 1.79 4.86 -12.36
CA ALA A 130 0.95 5.68 -13.23
C ALA A 130 0.01 6.58 -12.40
N PHE A 131 -0.49 6.06 -11.29
CA PHE A 131 -1.29 6.83 -10.33
C PHE A 131 -0.47 7.97 -9.72
N ILE A 132 0.73 7.70 -9.21
CA ILE A 132 1.61 8.72 -8.62
C ILE A 132 1.98 9.78 -9.66
N GLU A 133 2.30 9.40 -10.90
CA GLU A 133 2.63 10.35 -11.97
C GLU A 133 1.46 11.27 -12.33
N MET A 134 0.26 10.70 -12.44
CA MET A 134 -0.95 11.46 -12.74
C MET A 134 -1.21 12.50 -11.64
N PHE A 135 -1.17 12.08 -10.37
CA PHE A 135 -1.43 12.98 -9.24
C PHE A 135 -0.29 13.96 -8.98
N ALA A 136 0.96 13.62 -9.28
CA ALA A 136 2.07 14.58 -9.27
C ALA A 136 1.82 15.70 -10.29
N SER A 137 1.39 15.33 -11.50
CA SER A 137 1.08 16.31 -12.57
C SER A 137 -0.11 17.19 -12.21
N ILE A 138 -1.18 16.61 -11.64
CA ILE A 138 -2.34 17.36 -11.15
C ILE A 138 -1.92 18.29 -10.00
N GLY A 139 -1.13 17.80 -9.06
CA GLY A 139 -0.66 18.59 -7.93
C GLY A 139 0.24 19.74 -8.34
N GLU A 140 1.10 19.56 -9.35
CA GLU A 140 1.92 20.63 -9.91
C GLU A 140 1.06 21.75 -10.49
N PHE A 141 0.06 21.39 -11.31
CA PHE A 141 -0.88 22.36 -11.86
C PHE A 141 -1.62 23.12 -10.76
N LEU A 142 -2.10 22.41 -9.73
CA LEU A 142 -2.79 23.03 -8.59
C LEU A 142 -1.87 23.89 -7.73
N GLN A 143 -0.58 23.55 -7.65
CA GLN A 143 0.42 24.31 -6.93
C GLN A 143 0.78 25.60 -7.67
N GLU A 144 0.91 25.55 -9.01
CA GLU A 144 1.12 26.72 -9.87
C GLU A 144 0.00 27.75 -9.70
N ASP A 145 -1.24 27.28 -9.63
CA ASP A 145 -2.43 28.13 -9.42
C ASP A 145 -2.67 28.50 -7.94
N GLY A 146 -1.84 28.02 -7.01
CA GLY A 146 -1.92 28.32 -5.58
C GLY A 146 -3.06 27.63 -4.81
N TYR A 147 -3.72 26.64 -5.41
CA TYR A 147 -4.81 25.87 -4.78
C TYR A 147 -4.33 24.86 -3.74
N ILE A 148 -3.13 24.33 -3.92
CA ILE A 148 -2.47 23.48 -2.91
C ILE A 148 -1.09 24.04 -2.62
N SER A 149 -0.70 24.05 -1.34
CA SER A 149 0.70 24.21 -1.01
C SER A 149 1.38 22.87 -1.28
N GLY A 150 2.54 22.87 -1.96
CA GLY A 150 3.43 21.69 -2.07
C GLY A 150 4.07 21.32 -0.73
N TYR A 151 3.30 21.43 0.35
CA TYR A 151 3.72 21.31 1.72
C TYR A 151 3.85 19.84 2.07
N VAL A 152 5.09 19.38 2.11
CA VAL A 152 5.44 18.15 2.82
C VAL A 152 5.52 18.52 4.29
N GLU A 153 4.70 17.92 5.14
CA GLU A 153 4.88 18.05 6.57
C GLU A 153 6.27 17.47 6.93
N GLY A 154 7.23 18.36 7.21
CA GLY A 154 8.62 18.01 7.52
C GLY A 154 9.66 18.20 6.40
N ALA A 155 9.31 18.64 5.18
CA ALA A 155 10.32 19.05 4.19
C ALA A 155 10.40 20.57 4.05
N THR A 156 11.58 21.14 4.31
CA THR A 156 11.86 22.56 4.12
C THR A 156 11.89 22.89 2.63
N THR A 157 10.90 23.64 2.14
CA THR A 157 10.90 24.17 0.77
C THR A 157 11.94 25.29 0.62
N PRO A 158 12.39 25.65 -0.60
CA PRO A 158 13.29 26.78 -0.80
C PRO A 158 12.75 28.11 -0.25
N GLU A 159 11.43 28.31 -0.27
CA GLU A 159 10.77 29.50 0.29
C GLU A 159 10.80 29.49 1.82
N MET A 160 10.51 28.34 2.45
CA MET A 160 10.66 28.16 3.90
C MET A 160 12.12 28.25 4.35
N ALA A 161 13.06 27.81 3.51
CA ALA A 161 14.48 27.93 3.77
C ALA A 161 14.92 29.40 3.76
N LYS A 162 14.36 30.23 2.86
CA LYS A 162 14.57 31.70 2.88
C LYS A 162 14.00 32.33 4.14
N ASP A 163 12.81 31.95 4.55
CA ASP A 163 12.17 32.48 5.76
C ASP A 163 12.92 32.08 7.04
N GLU A 164 13.39 30.84 7.12
CA GLU A 164 14.19 30.35 8.24
C GLU A 164 15.58 31.00 8.26
N LEU A 165 16.20 31.16 7.09
CA LEU A 165 17.45 31.92 6.95
C LEU A 165 17.26 33.38 7.38
N ALA A 166 16.17 34.02 6.97
CA ALA A 166 15.84 35.38 7.34
C ALA A 166 15.64 35.52 8.86
N LYS A 167 14.98 34.55 9.51
CA LYS A 167 14.84 34.54 10.99
C LYS A 167 16.19 34.40 11.70
N ILE A 168 17.06 33.51 11.24
CA ILE A 168 18.39 33.29 11.83
C ILE A 168 19.31 34.50 11.61
N THR A 169 19.27 35.10 10.42
CA THR A 169 20.15 36.21 10.05
C THR A 169 19.66 37.56 10.57
N SER A 170 18.34 37.77 10.69
CA SER A 170 17.76 39.00 11.26
C SER A 170 17.84 39.06 12.79
N ASP A 171 17.92 37.92 13.48
CA ASP A 171 18.13 37.89 14.92
C ASP A 171 19.62 38.09 15.25
N ALA A 172 19.99 39.32 15.61
CA ALA A 172 21.35 39.68 16.01
C ALA A 172 21.85 38.94 17.27
N LYS A 173 20.97 38.26 18.03
CA LYS A 173 21.32 37.44 19.20
C LYS A 173 21.44 35.95 18.86
N SER A 174 21.20 35.56 17.62
CA SER A 174 21.36 34.19 17.15
C SER A 174 22.79 33.69 17.38
N ALA A 175 22.93 32.39 17.72
CA ALA A 175 24.21 31.69 17.79
C ALA A 175 25.01 31.78 16.48
N TYR A 176 24.34 32.06 15.36
CA TYR A 176 24.97 32.33 14.07
C TYR A 176 25.93 33.54 14.10
N TRP A 177 25.59 34.60 14.84
CA TRP A 177 26.40 35.82 14.90
C TRP A 177 27.40 35.85 16.07
N ASN A 178 27.26 34.93 17.03
CA ASN A 178 28.12 34.85 18.21
C ASN A 178 29.10 33.68 18.10
N VAL A 179 30.34 33.98 17.73
CA VAL A 179 31.42 32.99 17.58
C VAL A 179 31.78 32.24 18.87
N ASN A 180 31.43 32.81 20.04
CA ASN A 180 31.70 32.19 21.33
C ASN A 180 30.51 31.36 21.85
N ASP A 181 29.42 31.26 21.09
CA ASP A 181 28.30 30.41 21.43
C ASP A 181 28.67 28.93 21.17
N PRO A 182 28.43 28.01 22.11
CA PRO A 182 28.72 26.58 21.91
C PRO A 182 28.04 25.97 20.67
N ASN A 183 26.93 26.56 20.21
CA ASN A 183 26.17 26.10 19.05
C ASN A 183 26.48 26.89 17.77
N HIS A 184 27.51 27.74 17.76
CA HIS A 184 27.87 28.57 16.60
C HIS A 184 28.13 27.72 15.35
N ASP A 185 28.98 26.70 15.46
CA ASP A 185 29.37 25.85 14.33
C ASP A 185 28.18 25.08 13.74
N GLU A 186 27.29 24.59 14.60
CA GLU A 186 26.05 23.92 14.18
C GLU A 186 25.12 24.90 13.43
N MET A 187 24.99 26.12 13.93
CA MET A 187 24.16 27.14 13.31
C MET A 187 24.73 27.62 11.97
N VAL A 188 26.06 27.72 11.84
CA VAL A 188 26.74 28.01 10.56
C VAL A 188 26.49 26.90 9.55
N ALA A 189 26.60 25.63 9.95
CA ALA A 189 26.30 24.49 9.08
C ALA A 189 24.84 24.48 8.63
N LYS A 190 23.91 24.81 9.54
CA LYS A 190 22.49 24.96 9.23
C LYS A 190 22.25 26.06 8.19
N VAL A 191 22.84 27.24 8.37
CA VAL A 191 22.75 28.36 7.40
C VAL A 191 23.34 27.99 6.04
N GLN A 192 24.47 27.29 5.99
CA GLN A 192 25.05 26.81 4.75
C GLN A 192 24.12 25.84 4.00
N LYS A 193 23.51 24.89 4.73
CA LYS A 193 22.54 23.95 4.17
C LYS A 193 21.30 24.66 3.63
N LEU A 194 20.77 25.64 4.36
CA LEU A 194 19.65 26.48 3.90
C LEU A 194 20.03 27.26 2.63
N ASN A 195 21.22 27.85 2.57
CA ASN A 195 21.70 28.55 1.37
C ASN A 195 21.87 27.63 0.16
N GLN A 196 22.34 26.39 0.35
CA GLN A 196 22.42 25.40 -0.73
C GLN A 196 21.03 24.98 -1.25
N MET A 197 20.03 24.91 -0.37
CA MET A 197 18.63 24.66 -0.75
C MET A 197 18.01 25.84 -1.51
N ILE A 198 18.41 27.08 -1.19
CA ILE A 198 17.95 28.31 -1.87
C ILE A 198 18.66 28.50 -3.23
N HIS A 199 19.95 28.13 -3.33
CA HIS A 199 20.78 28.32 -4.51
C HIS A 199 21.49 27.02 -4.97
N PRO A 200 20.75 26.02 -5.49
CA PRO A 200 21.34 24.75 -5.93
C PRO A 200 22.27 24.87 -7.15
N GLU A 201 22.19 25.96 -7.92
CA GLU A 201 23.02 26.22 -9.12
C GLU A 201 24.48 26.66 -8.80
N LEU A 202 24.77 27.12 -7.58
CA LEU A 202 26.11 27.58 -7.19
C LEU A 202 27.02 26.45 -6.68
N ALA A 203 26.46 25.27 -6.38
CA ALA A 203 27.21 24.12 -5.86
C ALA A 203 27.92 23.28 -6.96
N LYS A 204 27.72 23.61 -8.24
CA LYS A 204 28.30 22.90 -9.41
C LYS A 204 29.46 23.64 -10.10
N ARG A 205 30.09 24.62 -9.45
CA ARG A 205 31.30 25.30 -9.97
C ARG A 205 32.52 25.04 -9.11
#